data_AF-A0A0D0VRN3-F1
#
_entry.id   AF-A0A0D0VRN3-F1
#
_cell.length_a   1.000
_cell.length_b   1.000
_cell.length_c   1.000
_cell.angle_alpha   90.00
_cell.angle_beta   90.00
_cell.angle_gamma   90.00
#
_symmetry.space_group_name_H-M   'P 1'
#
loop_
_entity.id
_entity.type
_entity.pdbx_description
1 polymer ?
#
loop_
_entity_poly.entity_id
_entity_poly.type
_entity_poly.pdbx_seq_one_letter_code
_entity_poly.pdbx_strand_id
1 'polypeptide(L)'
;MVYWVFGYGSLIFKPPCHLDNPRADSEGSGYVKGVVRRFAQSSNDHRGTPEHPGRVVTVVKAKAWHALEGIELKDGEILPDDYVWGIAYRIDPEKAEEVKAYMEYREKVFERNILLTSY
;
A
#
# COMPACT_ATOMS: atom_id res chain seq x y z
N MET A 1 -20.48 1.25 7.39
CA MET A 1 -19.58 2.18 6.66
C MET A 1 -18.91 1.37 5.55
N VAL A 2 -18.71 1.92 4.35
CA VAL A 2 -18.07 1.16 3.26
C VAL A 2 -16.56 1.17 3.49
N TYR A 3 -15.91 0.00 3.46
CA TYR A 3 -14.46 -0.15 3.65
C TYR A 3 -13.81 -0.61 2.35
N TRP A 4 -12.69 0.03 2.01
CA TRP A 4 -11.95 -0.22 0.78
C TRP A 4 -10.50 -0.55 1.11
N VAL A 5 -9.95 -1.51 0.37
CA VAL A 5 -8.52 -1.85 0.44
C VAL A 5 -7.90 -1.59 -0.92
N PHE A 6 -6.85 -0.76 -0.97
CA PHE A 6 -6.11 -0.49 -2.19
C PHE A 6 -4.79 -1.28 -2.21
N GLY A 7 -4.69 -2.25 -3.12
CA GLY A 7 -3.49 -3.04 -3.31
C GLY A 7 -2.50 -2.36 -4.26
N TYR A 8 -1.36 -1.90 -3.73
CA TYR A 8 -0.25 -1.32 -4.51
C TYR A 8 0.98 -2.24 -4.65
N GLY A 9 0.95 -3.41 -4.03
CA GLY A 9 2.06 -4.35 -3.97
C GLY A 9 1.58 -5.79 -4.09
N SER A 10 1.90 -6.64 -3.10
CA SER A 10 1.50 -8.05 -3.13
C SER A 10 -0.01 -8.27 -3.24
N LEU A 11 -0.82 -7.34 -2.72
CA LEU A 11 -2.28 -7.40 -2.79
C LEU A 11 -2.82 -7.41 -4.23
N ILE A 12 -2.06 -6.92 -5.23
CA ILE A 12 -2.46 -6.97 -6.64
C ILE A 12 -2.64 -8.41 -7.13
N PHE A 13 -1.83 -9.35 -6.65
CA PHE A 13 -1.85 -10.76 -7.04
C PHE A 13 -2.16 -11.73 -5.89
N LYS A 14 -2.29 -11.22 -4.66
CA LYS A 14 -2.73 -11.95 -3.46
C LYS A 14 -3.79 -11.13 -2.70
N PRO A 15 -5.04 -11.12 -3.19
CA PRO A 15 -6.12 -10.30 -2.64
C PRO A 15 -6.36 -10.54 -1.13
N PRO A 16 -7.07 -9.62 -0.44
CA PRO A 16 -7.57 -9.82 0.91
C PRO A 16 -8.40 -11.11 1.06
N CYS A 17 -8.48 -11.64 2.29
CA CYS A 17 -9.41 -12.72 2.61
C CYS A 17 -10.87 -12.24 2.49
N HIS A 18 -11.83 -13.17 2.43
CA HIS A 18 -13.28 -12.90 2.32
C HIS A 18 -13.71 -12.17 1.05
N LEU A 19 -12.91 -12.30 -0.01
CA LEU A 19 -13.33 -12.01 -1.37
C LEU A 19 -13.70 -13.33 -2.03
N ASP A 20 -15.00 -13.61 -2.10
CA ASP A 20 -15.54 -14.84 -2.70
C ASP A 20 -15.23 -14.90 -4.20
N ASN A 21 -15.18 -13.73 -4.86
CA ASN A 21 -14.69 -13.60 -6.22
C ASN A 21 -13.85 -12.32 -6.35
N PRO A 22 -12.53 -12.37 -6.14
CA PRO A 22 -11.66 -11.19 -6.13
C PRO A 22 -11.66 -10.37 -7.42
N ARG A 23 -12.10 -10.95 -8.55
CA ARG A 23 -12.27 -10.22 -9.82
C ARG A 23 -13.62 -9.49 -9.91
N ALA A 24 -14.68 -10.05 -9.32
CA ALA A 24 -15.99 -9.41 -9.27
C ALA A 24 -16.10 -8.39 -8.11
N ASP A 25 -15.39 -8.65 -7.02
CA ASP A 25 -15.36 -7.82 -5.81
C ASP A 25 -14.30 -6.70 -5.87
N SER A 26 -13.44 -6.74 -6.91
CA SER A 26 -12.59 -5.61 -7.28
C SER A 26 -13.33 -4.66 -8.20
N GLU A 27 -13.30 -3.35 -7.92
CA GLU A 27 -13.80 -2.34 -8.86
C GLU A 27 -12.76 -1.97 -9.95
N GLY A 28 -11.82 -2.87 -10.21
CA GLY A 28 -10.85 -2.76 -11.29
C GLY A 28 -9.55 -2.03 -10.93
N SER A 29 -8.73 -1.78 -11.96
CA SER A 29 -7.47 -1.07 -11.85
C SER A 29 -7.70 0.43 -11.67
N GLY A 30 -7.06 1.03 -10.68
CA GLY A 30 -7.08 2.47 -10.42
C GLY A 30 -5.71 2.98 -10.00
N TYR A 31 -5.61 4.29 -9.78
CA TYR A 31 -4.38 4.90 -9.30
C TYR A 31 -4.64 5.96 -8.23
N VAL A 32 -3.65 6.16 -7.36
CA VAL A 32 -3.64 7.20 -6.32
C VAL A 32 -2.62 8.26 -6.72
N LYS A 33 -2.99 9.55 -6.72
CA LYS A 33 -2.10 10.68 -7.04
C LYS A 33 -1.37 11.21 -5.79
N GLY A 34 -0.28 11.94 -6.00
CA GLY A 34 0.51 12.58 -4.95
C GLY A 34 1.37 11.60 -4.14
N VAL A 35 1.54 10.38 -4.65
CA VAL A 35 2.29 9.31 -4.00
C VAL A 35 3.22 8.61 -4.99
N VAL A 36 4.31 8.06 -4.48
CA VAL A 36 5.25 7.25 -5.26
C VAL A 36 5.43 5.87 -4.63
N ARG A 37 5.58 4.86 -5.48
CA ARG A 37 5.89 3.48 -5.06
C ARG A 37 7.40 3.23 -5.20
N ARG A 38 8.04 2.77 -4.12
CA ARG A 38 9.48 2.51 -4.08
C ARG A 38 9.79 1.24 -3.30
N PHE A 39 10.83 0.51 -3.71
CA PHE A 39 11.39 -0.62 -2.94
C PHE A 39 12.26 -0.09 -1.79
N ALA A 40 11.68 0.72 -0.92
CA ALA A 40 12.40 1.45 0.13
C ALA A 40 12.21 0.84 1.52
N GLN A 41 11.27 -0.08 1.70
CA GLN A 41 10.99 -0.69 3.01
C GLN A 41 11.84 -1.96 3.22
N SER A 42 12.46 -2.08 4.39
CA SER A 42 13.26 -3.25 4.75
C SER A 42 12.35 -4.46 5.00
N SER A 43 12.73 -5.63 4.50
CA SER A 43 12.05 -6.90 4.80
C SER A 43 13.06 -7.93 5.27
N ASN A 44 12.89 -8.37 6.52
CA ASN A 44 13.87 -9.21 7.21
C ASN A 44 13.37 -10.65 7.39
N ASP A 45 12.16 -10.96 6.93
CA ASP A 45 11.44 -12.20 7.22
C ASP A 45 10.73 -12.82 5.99
N HIS A 46 10.41 -12.02 4.97
CA HIS A 46 9.70 -12.49 3.76
C HIS A 46 10.57 -12.46 2.50
N ARG A 47 11.39 -11.42 2.33
CA ARG A 47 12.21 -11.19 1.13
C ARG A 47 13.69 -10.95 1.47
N GLY A 48 14.11 -11.30 2.68
CA GLY A 48 15.47 -11.26 3.17
C GLY A 48 15.57 -11.96 4.52
N THR A 49 16.70 -11.80 5.20
CA THR A 49 16.91 -12.28 6.58
C THR A 49 17.30 -11.09 7.47
N PRO A 50 17.33 -11.26 8.81
CA PRO A 50 17.83 -10.21 9.71
C PRO A 50 19.26 -9.74 9.38
N GLU A 51 20.11 -10.66 8.93
CA GLU A 51 21.52 -10.38 8.56
C GLU A 51 21.64 -9.78 7.16
N HIS A 52 20.74 -10.16 6.25
CA HIS A 52 20.72 -9.72 4.85
C HIS A 52 19.31 -9.24 4.48
N PRO A 53 18.92 -8.03 4.93
CA PRO A 53 17.57 -7.54 4.74
C PRO A 53 17.27 -7.29 3.26
N GLY A 54 16.11 -7.78 2.83
CA GLY A 54 15.56 -7.49 1.51
C GLY A 54 14.91 -6.12 1.47
N ARG A 55 14.42 -5.74 0.28
CA ARG A 55 13.59 -4.55 0.09
C ARG A 55 12.23 -4.93 -0.47
N VAL A 56 11.18 -4.33 0.07
CA VAL A 56 9.80 -4.48 -0.39
C VAL A 56 9.22 -3.12 -0.77
N VAL A 57 8.17 -3.16 -1.58
CA VAL A 57 7.47 -1.95 -2.01
C VAL A 57 6.75 -1.28 -0.85
N THR A 58 6.85 0.04 -0.80
CA THR A 58 6.05 0.91 0.06
C THR A 58 5.56 2.09 -0.77
N VAL A 59 4.48 2.71 -0.32
CA VAL A 59 3.93 3.92 -0.91
C VAL A 59 4.17 5.06 0.06
N VAL A 60 4.79 6.13 -0.44
CA VAL A 60 5.12 7.31 0.35
C VAL A 60 4.59 8.55 -0.35
N LYS A 61 4.37 9.63 0.41
CA LYS A 61 3.98 10.93 -0.15
C LYS A 61 5.06 11.39 -1.12
N ALA A 62 4.68 11.73 -2.35
CA ALA A 62 5.61 12.10 -3.41
C ALA A 62 6.47 13.30 -3.00
N LYS A 63 5.85 14.35 -2.43
CA LYS A 63 6.56 15.52 -1.88
C LYS A 63 7.68 15.14 -0.91
N ALA A 64 7.43 14.21 0.01
CA ALA A 64 8.43 13.79 0.99
C ALA A 64 9.58 13.02 0.31
N TRP A 65 9.28 12.21 -0.70
CA TRP A 65 10.29 11.51 -1.47
C TRP A 65 11.15 12.48 -2.30
N HIS A 66 10.53 13.41 -3.02
CA HIS A 66 11.20 14.42 -3.83
C HIS A 66 12.08 15.34 -3.01
N ALA A 67 11.69 15.67 -1.77
CA ALA A 67 12.56 16.41 -0.86
C ALA A 67 13.88 15.67 -0.57
N LEU A 68 13.88 14.33 -0.50
CA LEU A 68 15.11 13.52 -0.35
C LEU A 68 15.96 13.54 -1.62
N GLU A 69 15.36 13.77 -2.78
CA GLU A 69 16.02 13.92 -4.08
C GLU A 69 16.51 15.36 -4.31
N GLY A 70 16.27 16.28 -3.37
CA GLY A 70 16.63 17.70 -3.48
C GLY A 70 15.66 18.52 -4.33
N ILE A 71 14.46 17.99 -4.59
CA ILE A 71 13.39 18.67 -5.35
C ILE A 71 12.39 19.26 -4.36
N GLU A 72 12.28 20.59 -4.35
CA GLU A 72 11.28 21.30 -3.54
C GLU A 72 9.99 21.50 -4.33
N LEU A 73 8.91 20.89 -3.86
CA LEU A 73 7.56 21.08 -4.42
C LEU A 73 6.74 22.00 -3.52
N LYS A 74 5.89 22.82 -4.14
CA LYS A 74 4.91 23.66 -3.42
C LYS A 74 3.84 22.80 -2.74
N ASP A 75 3.17 23.36 -1.75
CA ASP A 75 2.03 22.68 -1.13
C ASP A 75 0.92 22.42 -2.15
N GLY A 76 0.48 21.16 -2.24
CA GLY A 76 -0.53 20.71 -3.20
C GLY A 76 0.00 20.48 -4.62
N GLU A 77 1.28 20.72 -4.88
CA GLU A 77 1.91 20.39 -6.16
C GLU A 77 2.09 18.87 -6.28
N ILE A 78 1.62 18.32 -7.39
CA ILE A 78 1.70 16.89 -7.74
C ILE A 78 2.32 16.84 -9.14
N LEU A 79 3.46 16.19 -9.27
CA LEU A 79 4.11 16.02 -10.57
C LEU A 79 3.30 15.05 -11.46
N PRO A 80 3.45 15.11 -12.79
CA PRO A 80 2.70 14.25 -13.71
C PRO A 80 2.85 12.75 -13.41
N ASP A 81 4.01 12.34 -12.90
CA ASP A 81 4.36 10.94 -12.60
C ASP A 81 4.13 10.54 -11.12
N ASP A 82 3.57 11.44 -10.31
CA ASP A 82 3.25 11.19 -8.90
C ASP A 82 1.94 10.43 -8.77
N TYR A 83 1.92 9.21 -9.32
CA TYR A 83 0.80 8.30 -9.14
C TYR A 83 1.24 6.85 -9.01
N VAL A 84 0.43 6.07 -8.28
CA VAL A 84 0.66 4.64 -8.10
C VAL A 84 -0.57 3.87 -8.55
N TRP A 85 -0.38 3.02 -9.55
CA TRP A 85 -1.39 2.06 -10.00
C TRP A 85 -1.52 0.87 -9.03
N GLY A 86 -2.76 0.41 -8.88
CA GLY A 86 -3.14 -0.71 -8.04
C GLY A 86 -4.55 -1.20 -8.34
N ILE A 87 -5.06 -2.03 -7.43
CA ILE A 87 -6.42 -2.59 -7.50
C ILE A 87 -7.17 -2.17 -6.23
N ALA A 88 -8.40 -1.69 -6.40
CA ALA A 88 -9.29 -1.39 -5.28
C ALA A 88 -10.25 -2.56 -5.05
N TYR A 89 -10.28 -3.05 -3.82
CA TYR A 89 -11.19 -4.10 -3.36
C TYR A 89 -12.25 -3.48 -2.46
N ARG A 90 -13.52 -3.69 -2.81
CA ARG A 90 -14.63 -3.30 -1.95
C ARG A 90 -14.89 -4.42 -0.95
N ILE A 91 -14.85 -4.11 0.33
CA ILE A 91 -15.05 -5.10 1.38
C ILE A 91 -16.51 -5.07 1.82
N ASP A 92 -17.12 -6.25 1.95
CA ASP A 92 -18.44 -6.40 2.55
C ASP A 92 -18.43 -5.79 3.97
N PRO A 93 -19.35 -4.86 4.31
CA PRO A 93 -19.46 -4.31 5.65
C PRO A 93 -19.52 -5.35 6.78
N GLU A 94 -20.09 -6.54 6.54
CA GLU A 94 -20.16 -7.62 7.52
C GLU A 94 -18.80 -8.29 7.78
N LYS A 95 -17.86 -8.17 6.83
CA LYS A 95 -16.51 -8.73 6.89
C LYS A 95 -15.42 -7.69 7.17
N ALA A 96 -15.78 -6.41 7.21
CA ALA A 96 -14.82 -5.30 7.30
C ALA A 96 -13.88 -5.40 8.50
N GLU A 97 -14.40 -5.72 9.70
CA GLU A 97 -13.58 -5.84 10.91
C GLU A 97 -12.61 -7.02 10.83
N GLU A 98 -13.02 -8.15 10.25
CA GLU A 98 -12.17 -9.32 10.08
C GLU A 98 -11.06 -9.05 9.05
N VAL A 99 -11.40 -8.44 7.91
CA VAL A 99 -10.43 -8.05 6.89
C VAL A 99 -9.46 -7.02 7.45
N LYS A 100 -9.92 -6.04 8.23
CA LYS A 100 -9.08 -5.04 8.87
C LYS A 100 -8.09 -5.68 9.84
N ALA A 101 -8.56 -6.57 10.73
CA ALA A 101 -7.69 -7.31 11.66
C ALA A 101 -6.65 -8.17 10.91
N TYR A 102 -7.05 -8.81 9.81
CA TYR A 102 -6.14 -9.56 8.95
C TYR A 102 -5.10 -8.67 8.25
N MET A 103 -5.50 -7.49 7.75
CA MET A 103 -4.58 -6.50 7.18
C MET A 103 -3.60 -6.01 8.23
N GLU A 104 -4.05 -5.65 9.44
CA GLU A 104 -3.19 -5.22 10.55
C GLU A 104 -2.19 -6.32 10.94
N TYR A 105 -2.59 -7.59 10.96
CA TYR A 105 -1.67 -8.70 11.19
C TYR A 105 -0.63 -8.83 10.07
N ARG A 106 -1.07 -8.74 8.80
CA ARG A 106 -0.16 -8.70 7.64
C ARG A 106 0.76 -7.50 7.67
N GLU A 107 0.33 -6.37 8.22
CA GLU A 107 1.08 -5.13 8.29
C GLU A 107 2.02 -5.05 9.49
N LYS A 108 1.72 -5.69 10.63
CA LYS A 108 2.67 -5.80 11.76
C LYS A 108 3.98 -6.48 11.41
N VAL A 109 3.96 -7.34 10.40
CA VAL A 109 5.14 -7.89 9.74
C VAL A 109 6.01 -6.77 9.13
N PHE A 110 5.38 -5.75 8.57
CA PHE A 110 5.98 -4.62 7.87
C PHE A 110 6.27 -3.40 8.79
N GLU A 111 5.46 -3.17 9.82
CA GLU A 111 5.49 -1.99 10.72
C GLU A 111 6.63 -1.97 11.73
N ARG A 112 7.52 -2.97 11.76
CA ARG A 112 8.78 -2.80 12.50
C ARG A 112 9.65 -1.65 11.97
N ASN A 113 9.33 -1.05 10.82
CA ASN A 113 9.86 0.24 10.38
C ASN A 113 8.85 1.01 9.50
N ILE A 114 8.37 2.16 10.00
CA ILE A 114 7.66 3.27 9.30
C ILE A 114 6.11 3.19 9.27
N LEU A 115 5.49 4.20 9.91
CA LEU A 115 4.06 4.51 10.00
C LEU A 115 3.45 4.83 8.62
N LEU A 116 2.33 4.20 8.27
CA LEU A 116 1.43 4.69 7.23
C LEU A 116 0.02 4.89 7.80
N THR A 117 -0.48 6.12 7.68
CA THR A 117 -1.83 6.53 8.08
C THR A 117 -2.87 5.98 7.10
N SER A 118 -3.86 5.26 7.63
CA SER A 118 -5.12 4.97 6.94
C SER A 118 -5.93 6.27 6.75
N TYR A 119 -6.45 6.51 5.54
CA TYR A 119 -7.52 7.48 5.27
C TYR A 119 -8.89 6.83 5.46
#